data_AF-A0A1E7MY85-F1
#
_entry.id   AF-A0A1E7MY85-F1
#
_cell.length_a   1.000
_cell.length_b   1.000
_cell.length_c   1.000
_cell.angle_alpha   90.00
_cell.angle_beta   90.00
_cell.angle_gamma   90.00
#
_symmetry.space_group_name_H-M   'P 1'
#
loop_
_entity.id
_entity.type
_entity.pdbx_description
1 polymer ?
#
loop_
_entity_poly.entity_id
_entity_poly.type
_entity_poly.pdbx_seq_one_letter_code
_entity_poly.pdbx_strand_id
1 'polypeptide(L)'
;MDELLSASRYAGQRERRLNEAIRAAPGRRRPDGDLLRQLAQARTLREGLGARCLQLSDELHELESHLRQRQHPQPTRPPQPPLPPEPQPRPAPTPPPPTRPDLGALSERITGLHRRGASPEAEELLNQAAARLAPADTALLVGMLSRRGPTGASLRLARTAAGGAPEHAVAVLAELRELGLAEEAAELFHAFRTYPASAVPALLAALERAGQHADCATLLWEWGSAPTPELTSLAARLQQHGRPADVRTLLRQAAGRPTADLAGLATELPPALATLLLHELATLRPTVELVRLAAALDGRPDLYGQLLAALLADDCRHRTTLAALRSAGLPTALPGAQRSRWGRR
;
A
#
# COMPACT_ATOMS: atom_id res chain seq x y z
N MET A 1 -8.51 -22.81 -12.70
CA MET A 1 -7.50 -23.87 -12.94
C MET A 1 -6.59 -23.50 -14.12
N ASP A 2 -7.15 -23.15 -15.28
CA ASP A 2 -6.38 -22.90 -16.51
C ASP A 2 -5.37 -21.76 -16.42
N GLU A 3 -5.71 -20.67 -15.71
CA GLU A 3 -4.79 -19.54 -15.48
C GLU A 3 -3.63 -19.89 -14.54
N LEU A 4 -3.86 -20.72 -13.51
CA LEU A 4 -2.78 -21.20 -12.63
C LEU A 4 -1.85 -22.18 -13.35
N LEU A 5 -2.41 -23.02 -14.23
CA LEU A 5 -1.63 -23.93 -15.07
C LEU A 5 -0.85 -23.17 -16.16
N SER A 6 -1.37 -22.06 -16.68
CA SER A 6 -0.63 -21.19 -17.61
C SER A 6 0.50 -20.44 -16.89
N ALA A 7 0.23 -19.89 -15.70
CA ALA A 7 1.22 -19.23 -14.85
C ALA A 7 2.35 -20.18 -14.41
N SER A 8 2.02 -21.42 -14.02
CA SER A 8 3.00 -22.45 -13.66
C SER A 8 3.90 -22.83 -14.85
N ARG A 9 3.30 -23.00 -16.05
CA ARG A 9 4.06 -23.25 -17.28
C ARG A 9 4.98 -22.09 -17.64
N TYR A 10 4.52 -20.85 -17.49
CA TYR A 10 5.32 -19.66 -17.72
C TYR A 10 6.51 -19.57 -16.74
N ALA A 11 6.28 -19.80 -15.44
CA ALA A 11 7.34 -19.83 -14.43
C ALA A 11 8.41 -20.89 -14.75
N GLY A 12 8.00 -22.08 -15.17
CA GLY A 12 8.91 -23.15 -15.61
C GLY A 12 9.65 -22.83 -16.91
N GLN A 13 9.06 -22.07 -17.84
CA GLN A 13 9.75 -21.60 -19.04
C GLN A 13 10.78 -20.52 -18.72
N ARG A 14 10.45 -19.60 -17.81
CA ARG A 14 11.35 -18.54 -17.32
C ARG A 14 12.56 -19.13 -16.58
N GLU A 15 12.36 -20.12 -15.71
CA GLU A 15 13.45 -20.83 -15.04
C GLU A 15 14.41 -21.48 -16.06
N ARG A 16 13.90 -22.12 -17.11
CA ARG A 16 14.74 -22.72 -18.17
C ARG A 16 15.57 -21.69 -18.90
N ARG A 17 14.97 -20.57 -19.32
CA ARG A 17 15.69 -19.46 -19.99
C ARG A 17 16.80 -18.87 -19.10
N LEU A 18 16.55 -18.70 -17.80
CA LEU A 18 17.54 -18.18 -16.86
C LEU A 18 18.70 -19.16 -16.66
N ASN A 19 18.42 -20.46 -16.55
CA ASN A 19 19.46 -21.49 -16.49
C ASN A 19 20.30 -21.56 -17.77
N GLU A 20 19.68 -21.45 -18.95
CA GLU A 20 20.38 -21.40 -20.23
C GLU A 20 21.27 -20.15 -20.33
N ALA A 21 20.78 -18.98 -19.91
CA ALA A 21 21.57 -17.75 -19.88
C ALA A 21 22.80 -17.87 -18.94
N ILE A 22 22.66 -18.52 -17.78
CA ILE A 22 23.77 -18.78 -16.86
C ILE A 22 24.79 -19.73 -17.50
N ARG A 23 24.35 -20.76 -18.25
CA ARG A 23 25.24 -21.70 -18.96
C ARG A 23 25.94 -21.08 -20.15
N ALA A 24 25.29 -20.16 -20.86
CA ALA A 24 25.82 -19.48 -22.04
C ALA A 24 26.83 -18.37 -21.71
N ALA A 25 26.95 -17.98 -20.44
CA ALA A 25 27.92 -16.98 -20.00
C ALA A 25 29.37 -17.50 -20.25
N PRO A 26 30.21 -16.77 -21.02
CA PRO A 26 31.52 -17.25 -21.41
C PRO A 26 32.47 -17.39 -20.21
N GLY A 27 33.28 -18.45 -20.26
CA GLY A 27 33.97 -19.06 -19.13
C GLY A 27 34.86 -18.14 -18.27
N ARG A 28 34.87 -18.47 -16.96
CA ARG A 28 35.62 -17.88 -15.83
C ARG A 28 35.08 -16.59 -15.21
N ARG A 29 34.02 -15.98 -15.73
CA ARG A 29 33.32 -14.93 -14.97
C ARG A 29 32.30 -15.56 -14.02
N ARG A 30 32.37 -15.17 -12.74
CA ARG A 30 31.36 -15.49 -11.73
C ARG A 30 29.99 -15.07 -12.30
N PRO A 31 28.97 -15.95 -12.30
CA PRO A 31 27.65 -15.61 -12.82
C PRO A 31 27.14 -14.36 -12.12
N ASP A 32 26.49 -13.49 -12.90
CA ASP A 32 25.93 -12.24 -12.43
C ASP A 32 25.02 -12.48 -11.21
N GLY A 33 25.26 -11.74 -10.13
CA GLY A 33 24.51 -11.87 -8.89
C GLY A 33 23.01 -11.59 -9.09
N ASP A 34 22.65 -10.75 -10.06
CA ASP A 34 21.26 -10.48 -10.40
C ASP A 34 20.59 -11.66 -11.12
N LEU A 35 21.29 -12.34 -12.02
CA LEU A 35 20.76 -13.55 -12.68
C LEU A 35 20.52 -14.68 -11.67
N LEU A 36 21.42 -14.83 -10.68
CA LEU A 36 21.23 -15.80 -9.61
C LEU A 36 20.03 -15.47 -8.72
N ARG A 37 19.84 -14.18 -8.36
CA ARG A 37 18.66 -13.72 -7.62
C ARG A 37 17.36 -13.97 -8.40
N GLN A 38 17.35 -13.65 -9.69
CA GLN A 38 16.18 -13.87 -10.55
C GLN A 38 15.85 -15.36 -10.71
N LEU A 39 16.87 -16.21 -10.80
CA LEU A 39 16.67 -17.67 -10.84
C LEU A 39 16.07 -18.19 -9.53
N ALA A 40 16.56 -17.72 -8.38
CA ALA A 40 16.01 -18.09 -7.08
C ALA A 40 14.54 -17.68 -6.96
N GLN A 41 14.19 -16.45 -7.33
CA GLN A 41 12.81 -15.97 -7.35
C GLN A 41 11.92 -16.80 -8.28
N ALA A 42 12.39 -17.14 -9.48
CA ALA A 42 11.63 -17.96 -10.42
C ALA A 42 11.34 -19.38 -9.87
N ARG A 43 12.29 -19.96 -9.13
CA ARG A 43 12.11 -21.26 -8.45
C ARG A 43 11.07 -21.20 -7.34
N THR A 44 11.18 -20.21 -6.46
CA THR A 44 10.20 -20.01 -5.38
C THR A 44 8.79 -19.82 -5.93
N LEU A 45 8.64 -19.03 -7.01
CA LEU A 45 7.35 -18.85 -7.68
C LEU A 45 6.81 -20.17 -8.27
N ARG A 46 7.66 -20.96 -8.94
CA ARG A 46 7.25 -22.26 -9.51
C ARG A 46 6.82 -23.23 -8.42
N GLU A 47 7.55 -23.31 -7.32
CA GLU A 47 7.24 -24.17 -6.17
C GLU A 47 5.93 -23.74 -5.50
N GLY A 48 5.73 -22.45 -5.28
CA GLY A 48 4.48 -21.91 -4.72
C GLY A 48 3.26 -22.18 -5.60
N LEU A 49 3.38 -21.95 -6.91
CA LEU A 49 2.30 -22.26 -7.87
C LEU A 49 2.03 -23.77 -7.95
N GLY A 50 3.07 -24.61 -7.87
CA GLY A 50 2.93 -26.07 -7.84
C GLY A 50 2.18 -26.55 -6.59
N ALA A 51 2.56 -26.06 -5.41
CA ALA A 51 1.88 -26.38 -4.15
C ALA A 51 0.40 -25.96 -4.18
N ARG A 52 0.10 -24.78 -4.72
CA ARG A 52 -1.29 -24.30 -4.86
C ARG A 52 -2.12 -25.16 -5.80
N CYS A 53 -1.54 -25.63 -6.91
CA CYS A 53 -2.21 -26.56 -7.83
C CYS A 53 -2.53 -27.90 -7.15
N LEU A 54 -1.63 -28.43 -6.32
CA LEU A 54 -1.88 -29.66 -5.55
C LEU A 54 -3.01 -29.44 -4.54
N GLN A 55 -2.96 -28.36 -3.76
CA GLN A 55 -4.00 -28.01 -2.81
C GLN A 55 -5.38 -27.91 -3.47
N LEU A 56 -5.50 -27.22 -4.61
CA LEU A 56 -6.77 -27.11 -5.32
C LEU A 56 -7.26 -28.45 -5.87
N SER A 57 -6.33 -29.36 -6.22
CA SER A 57 -6.69 -30.71 -6.66
C SER A 57 -7.26 -31.53 -5.51
N ASP A 58 -6.66 -31.43 -4.32
CA ASP A 58 -7.14 -32.08 -3.10
C ASP A 58 -8.52 -31.53 -2.69
N GLU A 59 -8.70 -30.21 -2.70
CA GLU A 59 -9.99 -29.56 -2.41
C GLU A 59 -11.10 -29.98 -3.39
N LEU A 60 -10.79 -30.09 -4.69
CA LEU A 60 -11.74 -30.60 -5.68
C LEU A 60 -12.11 -32.07 -5.42
N HIS A 61 -11.15 -32.90 -5.03
CA HIS A 61 -11.39 -34.30 -4.71
C HIS A 61 -12.24 -34.47 -3.44
N GLU A 62 -12.00 -33.64 -2.42
CA GLU A 62 -12.84 -33.60 -1.23
C GLU A 62 -14.27 -33.16 -1.57
N LEU A 63 -14.45 -32.12 -2.38
CA LEU A 63 -15.78 -31.66 -2.82
C LEU A 63 -16.52 -32.75 -3.61
N GLU A 64 -15.85 -33.45 -4.51
CA GLU A 64 -16.43 -34.56 -5.26
C GLU A 64 -16.86 -35.69 -4.32
N SER A 65 -16.03 -36.02 -3.33
CA SER A 65 -16.32 -37.04 -2.31
C SER A 65 -17.56 -36.67 -1.47
N HIS A 66 -17.67 -35.41 -1.05
CA HIS A 66 -18.82 -34.90 -0.30
C HIS A 66 -20.11 -34.91 -1.14
N LEU A 67 -20.03 -34.58 -2.43
CA LEU A 67 -21.18 -34.64 -3.35
C LEU A 67 -21.67 -36.08 -3.55
N ARG A 68 -20.76 -37.05 -3.69
CA ARG A 68 -21.11 -38.48 -3.76
C ARG A 68 -21.74 -39.00 -2.46
N GLN A 69 -21.26 -38.53 -1.31
CA GLN A 69 -21.79 -38.92 0.00
C GLN A 69 -23.20 -38.36 0.26
N ARG A 70 -23.51 -37.17 -0.25
CA ARG A 70 -24.86 -36.58 -0.19
C ARG A 70 -25.90 -37.30 -1.06
N GLN A 71 -25.47 -38.05 -2.07
CA GLN A 71 -26.37 -38.83 -2.93
C GLN A 71 -26.85 -40.14 -2.29
N HIS A 72 -26.31 -40.53 -1.12
CA HIS A 72 -26.80 -41.67 -0.35
C HIS A 72 -27.71 -41.18 0.80
N PRO A 73 -29.01 -41.52 0.82
CA PRO A 73 -29.90 -41.12 1.91
C PRO A 73 -29.53 -41.85 3.20
N GLN A 74 -29.18 -41.09 4.26
CA GLN A 74 -29.04 -41.64 5.61
C GLN A 74 -30.43 -41.86 6.26
N PRO A 75 -30.59 -42.96 7.01
CA PRO A 75 -31.83 -43.26 7.73
C PRO A 75 -32.09 -42.31 8.91
N THR A 76 -33.35 -41.98 9.07
CA THR A 76 -33.98 -41.06 10.02
C THR A 76 -33.70 -41.41 11.49
N ARG A 77 -33.27 -40.40 12.27
CA ARG A 77 -33.04 -40.47 13.71
C ARG A 77 -34.38 -40.29 14.48
N PRO A 78 -34.66 -41.07 15.55
CA PRO A 78 -35.89 -40.94 16.33
C PRO A 78 -35.90 -39.71 17.27
N PRO A 79 -37.08 -39.27 17.73
CA PRO A 79 -37.28 -38.01 18.45
C PRO A 79 -36.84 -38.05 19.92
N GLN A 80 -36.27 -36.94 20.39
CA GLN A 80 -35.93 -36.70 21.81
C GLN A 80 -37.17 -36.25 22.62
N PRO A 81 -37.31 -36.70 23.88
CA PRO A 81 -38.35 -36.22 24.80
C PRO A 81 -38.01 -34.86 25.44
N PRO A 82 -39.02 -34.11 25.95
CA PRO A 82 -38.88 -32.74 26.43
C PRO A 82 -38.34 -32.61 27.87
N LEU A 83 -37.63 -31.51 28.12
CA LEU A 83 -37.02 -31.13 29.40
C LEU A 83 -38.03 -30.52 30.41
N PRO A 84 -37.84 -30.70 31.74
CA PRO A 84 -38.62 -30.03 32.80
C PRO A 84 -38.14 -28.60 33.15
N PRO A 85 -38.93 -27.83 33.94
CA PRO A 85 -38.78 -26.37 34.12
C PRO A 85 -37.70 -25.93 35.12
N GLU A 86 -37.25 -24.69 34.93
CA GLU A 86 -36.22 -23.95 35.69
C GLU A 86 -36.56 -23.68 37.17
N PRO A 87 -35.57 -23.75 38.08
CA PRO A 87 -35.62 -23.10 39.39
C PRO A 87 -34.80 -21.80 39.44
N GLN A 88 -35.52 -20.74 39.81
CA GLN A 88 -35.23 -19.47 40.52
C GLN A 88 -33.79 -18.94 40.75
N PRO A 89 -33.64 -17.59 40.83
CA PRO A 89 -32.35 -16.89 40.73
C PRO A 89 -31.57 -16.92 42.05
N ARG A 90 -30.28 -17.28 41.96
CA ARG A 90 -29.28 -17.13 43.02
C ARG A 90 -28.51 -15.80 42.88
N PRO A 91 -27.96 -15.26 43.99
CA PRO A 91 -27.36 -13.93 44.07
C PRO A 91 -26.19 -13.73 43.10
N ALA A 92 -26.09 -12.50 42.60
CA ALA A 92 -25.17 -12.08 41.55
C ALA A 92 -23.70 -12.37 41.91
N PRO A 93 -22.97 -13.16 41.09
CA PRO A 93 -21.52 -13.20 41.16
C PRO A 93 -20.93 -11.90 40.59
N THR A 94 -19.84 -11.47 41.23
CA THR A 94 -18.89 -10.46 40.74
C THR A 94 -18.60 -10.61 39.24
N PRO A 95 -18.47 -9.50 38.48
CA PRO A 95 -18.31 -9.55 37.03
C PRO A 95 -17.09 -10.40 36.65
N PRO A 96 -17.26 -11.40 35.77
CA PRO A 96 -16.14 -12.21 35.30
C PRO A 96 -15.15 -11.34 34.50
N PRO A 97 -13.87 -11.73 34.45
CA PRO A 97 -12.91 -11.08 33.56
C PRO A 97 -13.43 -11.15 32.11
N PRO A 98 -13.10 -10.17 31.25
CA PRO A 98 -13.61 -10.13 29.89
C PRO A 98 -13.29 -11.43 29.16
N THR A 99 -14.34 -12.17 28.82
CA THR A 99 -14.25 -13.41 28.05
C THR A 99 -13.65 -13.10 26.70
N ARG A 100 -12.59 -13.81 26.32
CA ARG A 100 -12.05 -13.72 24.96
C ARG A 100 -13.18 -14.01 23.96
N PRO A 101 -13.29 -13.22 22.88
CA PRO A 101 -14.33 -13.44 21.87
C PRO A 101 -14.18 -14.83 21.27
N ASP A 102 -15.29 -15.56 21.15
CA ASP A 102 -15.31 -16.87 20.48
C ASP A 102 -15.23 -16.66 18.96
N LEU A 103 -13.99 -16.65 18.44
CA LEU A 103 -13.71 -16.46 17.02
C LEU A 103 -14.26 -17.60 16.16
N GLY A 104 -14.39 -18.81 16.72
CA GLY A 104 -15.00 -19.97 16.05
C GLY A 104 -16.48 -19.74 15.79
N ALA A 105 -17.23 -19.40 16.83
CA ALA A 105 -18.64 -19.07 16.71
C ALA A 105 -18.87 -17.88 15.76
N LEU A 106 -17.99 -16.88 15.80
CA LEU A 106 -18.07 -15.72 14.92
C LEU A 106 -17.84 -16.10 13.45
N SER A 107 -16.81 -16.89 13.15
CA SER A 107 -16.55 -17.41 11.81
C SER A 107 -17.73 -18.24 11.29
N GLU A 108 -18.28 -19.14 12.09
CA GLU A 108 -19.43 -19.96 11.70
C GLU A 108 -20.68 -19.13 11.43
N ARG A 109 -20.91 -18.09 12.25
CA ARG A 109 -22.03 -17.17 12.07
C ARG A 109 -21.93 -16.41 10.75
N ILE A 110 -20.75 -15.89 10.42
CA ILE A 110 -20.48 -15.21 9.14
C ILE A 110 -20.75 -16.18 7.97
N THR A 111 -20.19 -17.40 8.03
CA THR A 111 -20.41 -18.42 7.00
C THR A 111 -21.88 -18.85 6.88
N GLY A 112 -22.61 -18.88 8.00
CA GLY A 112 -24.03 -19.20 8.03
C GLY A 112 -24.89 -18.11 7.38
N LEU A 113 -24.59 -16.83 7.63
CA LEU A 113 -25.29 -15.70 7.02
C LEU A 113 -25.08 -15.68 5.50
N HIS A 114 -23.83 -15.85 5.06
CA HIS A 114 -23.51 -15.88 3.63
C HIS A 114 -24.24 -17.03 2.90
N ARG A 115 -24.28 -18.23 3.48
CA ARG A 115 -25.01 -19.38 2.90
C ARG A 115 -26.51 -19.16 2.75
N ARG A 116 -27.11 -18.28 3.56
CA ARG A 116 -28.52 -17.89 3.46
C ARG A 116 -28.77 -16.71 2.52
N GLY A 117 -27.73 -16.18 1.88
CA GLY A 117 -27.82 -14.97 1.05
C GLY A 117 -27.98 -13.66 1.84
N ALA A 118 -27.77 -13.70 3.17
CA ALA A 118 -27.87 -12.55 4.07
C ALA A 118 -26.56 -11.73 4.05
N SER A 119 -26.20 -11.21 2.87
CA SER A 119 -24.95 -10.49 2.63
C SER A 119 -24.81 -9.20 3.47
N PRO A 120 -25.86 -8.34 3.59
CA PRO A 120 -25.76 -7.13 4.41
C PRO A 120 -25.46 -7.41 5.88
N GLU A 121 -26.08 -8.45 6.46
CA GLU A 121 -25.84 -8.84 7.85
C GLU A 121 -24.46 -9.44 8.05
N ALA A 122 -23.94 -10.18 7.07
CA ALA A 122 -22.57 -10.68 7.10
C ALA A 122 -21.55 -9.53 7.03
N GLU A 123 -21.79 -8.52 6.17
CA GLU A 123 -20.95 -7.34 6.07
C GLU A 123 -20.94 -6.52 7.36
N GLU A 124 -22.10 -6.29 7.97
CA GLU A 124 -22.20 -5.59 9.24
C GLU A 124 -21.45 -6.34 10.35
N LEU A 125 -21.53 -7.68 10.38
CA LEU A 125 -20.80 -8.48 11.35
C LEU A 125 -19.28 -8.40 11.16
N LEU A 126 -18.80 -8.35 9.91
CA LEU A 126 -17.38 -8.12 9.60
C LEU A 126 -16.92 -6.72 10.05
N ASN A 127 -17.74 -5.69 9.82
CA ASN A 127 -17.46 -4.32 10.28
C ASN A 127 -17.35 -4.26 11.80
N GLN A 128 -18.28 -4.89 12.51
CA GLN A 128 -18.24 -4.97 13.98
C GLN A 128 -17.03 -5.75 14.49
N ALA A 129 -16.65 -6.83 13.81
CA ALA A 129 -15.46 -7.61 14.16
C ALA A 129 -14.19 -6.75 14.02
N ALA A 130 -14.00 -6.10 12.88
CA ALA A 130 -12.87 -5.21 12.62
C ALA A 130 -12.78 -4.04 13.63
N ALA A 131 -13.92 -3.51 14.09
CA ALA A 131 -13.95 -2.40 15.03
C ALA A 131 -13.69 -2.79 16.49
N ARG A 132 -13.96 -4.04 16.89
CA ARG A 132 -13.97 -4.45 18.31
C ARG A 132 -12.89 -5.45 18.70
N LEU A 133 -12.42 -6.26 17.75
CA LEU A 133 -11.43 -7.29 18.04
C LEU A 133 -10.05 -6.67 18.27
N ALA A 134 -9.23 -7.33 19.09
CA ALA A 134 -7.82 -7.00 19.19
C ALA A 134 -7.09 -7.37 17.87
N PRO A 135 -5.93 -6.76 17.55
CA PRO A 135 -5.24 -7.02 16.28
C PRO A 135 -4.96 -8.50 15.99
N ALA A 136 -4.47 -9.24 17.00
CA ALA A 136 -4.22 -10.67 16.90
C ALA A 136 -5.51 -11.47 16.68
N ASP A 137 -6.59 -11.13 17.38
CA ASP A 137 -7.89 -11.79 17.21
C ASP A 137 -8.50 -11.53 15.83
N THR A 138 -8.34 -10.31 15.30
CA THR A 138 -8.72 -9.96 13.92
C THR A 138 -7.94 -10.82 12.93
N ALA A 139 -6.62 -10.92 13.06
CA ALA A 139 -5.78 -11.71 12.16
C ALA A 139 -6.09 -13.21 12.23
N LEU A 140 -6.37 -13.74 13.43
CA LEU A 140 -6.82 -15.12 13.61
C LEU A 140 -8.17 -15.37 12.93
N LEU A 141 -9.15 -14.47 13.09
CA LEU A 141 -10.44 -14.58 12.41
C LEU A 141 -10.28 -14.51 10.90
N VAL A 142 -9.44 -13.61 10.38
CA VAL A 142 -9.09 -13.55 8.95
C VAL A 142 -8.55 -14.90 8.49
N GLY A 143 -7.61 -15.50 9.22
CA GLY A 143 -7.06 -16.82 8.89
C GLY A 143 -8.11 -17.96 8.93
N MET A 144 -9.07 -17.90 9.85
CA MET A 144 -10.19 -18.85 9.89
C MET A 144 -11.10 -18.71 8.66
N LEU A 145 -11.44 -17.47 8.29
CA LEU A 145 -12.26 -17.17 7.12
C LEU A 145 -11.53 -17.51 5.81
N SER A 146 -10.21 -17.34 5.75
CA SER A 146 -9.39 -17.68 4.57
C SER A 146 -9.41 -19.18 4.30
N ARG A 147 -9.41 -20.01 5.35
CA ARG A 147 -9.40 -21.48 5.22
C ARG A 147 -10.78 -22.13 5.07
N ARG A 148 -11.81 -21.58 5.72
CA ARG A 148 -13.13 -22.23 5.86
C ARG A 148 -14.31 -21.29 5.66
N GLY A 149 -14.05 -20.01 5.40
CA GLY A 149 -15.06 -18.99 5.27
C GLY A 149 -15.57 -18.84 3.84
N PRO A 150 -16.56 -17.96 3.63
CA PRO A 150 -17.03 -17.59 2.30
C PRO A 150 -15.93 -16.92 1.48
N THR A 151 -15.99 -17.10 0.15
CA THR A 151 -15.07 -16.45 -0.78
C THR A 151 -15.02 -14.94 -0.57
N GLY A 152 -13.82 -14.40 -0.37
CA GLY A 152 -13.58 -12.97 -0.19
C GLY A 152 -13.90 -12.42 1.21
N ALA A 153 -14.42 -13.23 2.14
CA ALA A 153 -14.70 -12.76 3.51
C ALA A 153 -13.43 -12.38 4.28
N SER A 154 -12.33 -13.14 4.10
CA SER A 154 -11.03 -12.83 4.72
C SER A 154 -10.44 -11.52 4.20
N LEU A 155 -10.37 -11.36 2.88
CA LEU A 155 -9.90 -10.14 2.21
C LEU A 155 -10.75 -8.93 2.61
N ARG A 156 -12.08 -9.08 2.67
CA ARG A 156 -12.97 -8.01 3.11
C ARG A 156 -12.72 -7.61 4.55
N LEU A 157 -12.58 -8.58 5.47
CA LEU A 157 -12.28 -8.28 6.87
C LEU A 157 -10.94 -7.54 7.01
N ALA A 158 -9.91 -7.99 6.28
CA ALA A 158 -8.59 -7.36 6.26
C ALA A 158 -8.66 -5.92 5.74
N ARG A 159 -9.38 -5.68 4.63
CA ARG A 159 -9.65 -4.33 4.11
C ARG A 159 -10.40 -3.47 5.12
N THR A 160 -11.44 -4.00 5.77
CA THR A 160 -12.24 -3.26 6.76
C THR A 160 -11.43 -2.89 7.99
N ALA A 161 -10.46 -3.71 8.41
CA ALA A 161 -9.55 -3.39 9.51
C ALA A 161 -8.74 -2.11 9.26
N ALA A 162 -8.48 -1.76 7.99
CA ALA A 162 -7.85 -0.50 7.63
C ALA A 162 -8.76 0.71 7.93
N GLY A 163 -10.09 0.57 8.03
CA GLY A 163 -10.99 1.69 8.33
C GLY A 163 -10.91 2.23 9.76
N GLY A 164 -10.16 1.56 10.66
CA GLY A 164 -10.00 1.94 12.06
C GLY A 164 -8.88 2.95 12.33
N ALA A 165 -8.37 2.93 13.57
CA ALA A 165 -7.21 3.74 13.95
C ALA A 165 -5.93 3.22 13.26
N PRO A 166 -5.02 4.10 12.79
CA PRO A 166 -3.80 3.69 12.09
C PRO A 166 -2.95 2.67 12.86
N GLU A 167 -2.82 2.85 14.18
CA GLU A 167 -2.06 1.96 15.05
C GLU A 167 -2.64 0.55 15.09
N HIS A 168 -3.97 0.45 15.16
CA HIS A 168 -4.67 -0.82 15.16
C HIS A 168 -4.49 -1.52 13.82
N ALA A 169 -4.69 -0.80 12.71
CA ALA A 169 -4.60 -1.37 11.38
C ALA A 169 -3.18 -1.86 11.04
N VAL A 170 -2.14 -1.13 11.46
CA VAL A 170 -0.74 -1.56 11.30
C VAL A 170 -0.42 -2.77 12.19
N ALA A 171 -0.95 -2.83 13.41
CA ALA A 171 -0.80 -4.02 14.25
C ALA A 171 -1.46 -5.24 13.60
N VAL A 172 -2.66 -5.11 13.03
CA VAL A 172 -3.31 -6.19 12.26
C VAL A 172 -2.44 -6.60 11.06
N LEU A 173 -1.90 -5.63 10.31
CA LEU A 173 -1.00 -5.91 9.19
C LEU A 173 0.22 -6.74 9.62
N ALA A 174 0.83 -6.43 10.76
CA ALA A 174 1.95 -7.19 11.30
C ALA A 174 1.53 -8.62 11.66
N GLU A 175 0.42 -8.79 12.38
CA GLU A 175 -0.12 -10.11 12.74
C GLU A 175 -0.47 -10.98 11.51
N LEU A 176 -1.07 -10.38 10.48
CA LEU A 176 -1.37 -11.09 9.23
C LEU A 176 -0.09 -11.60 8.55
N ARG A 177 1.00 -10.82 8.58
CA ARG A 177 2.30 -11.22 8.01
C ARG A 177 2.97 -12.32 8.81
N GLU A 178 2.94 -12.24 10.15
CA GLU A 178 3.47 -13.29 11.02
C GLU A 178 2.72 -14.62 10.83
N LEU A 179 1.41 -14.56 10.57
CA LEU A 179 0.59 -15.74 10.25
C LEU A 179 0.74 -16.23 8.79
N GLY A 180 1.54 -15.56 7.96
CA GLY A 180 1.74 -15.91 6.55
C GLY A 180 0.55 -15.63 5.63
N LEU A 181 -0.39 -14.79 6.06
CA LEU A 181 -1.60 -14.39 5.30
C LEU A 181 -1.26 -13.25 4.33
N ALA A 182 -0.44 -13.57 3.32
CA ALA A 182 0.16 -12.57 2.43
C ALA A 182 -0.85 -11.79 1.58
N GLU A 183 -1.89 -12.47 1.07
CA GLU A 183 -2.93 -11.82 0.25
C GLU A 183 -3.76 -10.84 1.09
N GLU A 184 -4.18 -11.25 2.28
CA GLU A 184 -4.93 -10.40 3.21
C GLU A 184 -4.10 -9.24 3.75
N ALA A 185 -2.81 -9.46 4.02
CA ALA A 185 -1.88 -8.39 4.38
C ALA A 185 -1.72 -7.37 3.25
N ALA A 186 -1.58 -7.82 2.00
CA ALA A 186 -1.50 -6.93 0.83
C ALA A 186 -2.80 -6.14 0.64
N GLU A 187 -3.95 -6.79 0.80
CA GLU A 187 -5.26 -6.16 0.70
C GLU A 187 -5.48 -5.07 1.76
N LEU A 188 -5.10 -5.33 3.02
CA LEU A 188 -5.11 -4.33 4.09
C LEU A 188 -4.15 -3.17 3.76
N PHE A 189 -2.93 -3.47 3.33
CA PHE A 189 -1.95 -2.43 2.98
C PHE A 189 -2.45 -1.54 1.83
N HIS A 190 -3.06 -2.10 0.80
CA HIS A 190 -3.65 -1.32 -0.29
C HIS A 190 -4.78 -0.40 0.19
N ALA A 191 -5.55 -0.83 1.20
CA ALA A 191 -6.59 -0.01 1.79
C ALA A 191 -6.03 1.22 2.53
N PHE A 192 -4.75 1.26 2.93
CA PHE A 192 -4.15 2.46 3.51
C PHE A 192 -4.19 3.69 2.61
N ARG A 193 -4.29 3.52 1.29
CA ARG A 193 -4.45 4.63 0.35
C ARG A 193 -5.74 5.43 0.60
N THR A 194 -6.76 4.83 1.20
CA THR A 194 -8.05 5.49 1.44
C THR A 194 -8.06 6.36 2.71
N TYR A 195 -6.98 6.33 3.50
CA TYR A 195 -6.86 7.20 4.68
C TYR A 195 -6.95 8.67 4.28
N PRO A 196 -7.64 9.50 5.07
CA PRO A 196 -7.57 10.95 4.86
C PRO A 196 -6.14 11.43 5.13
N ALA A 197 -5.70 12.46 4.39
CA ALA A 197 -4.36 13.03 4.52
C ALA A 197 -3.98 13.43 5.96
N SER A 198 -4.97 13.77 6.80
CA SER A 198 -4.77 14.08 8.22
C SER A 198 -4.35 12.88 9.08
N ALA A 199 -4.69 11.66 8.68
CA ALA A 199 -4.40 10.44 9.44
C ALA A 199 -3.11 9.73 8.96
N VAL A 200 -2.61 10.06 7.76
CA VAL A 200 -1.39 9.47 7.18
C VAL A 200 -0.14 9.69 8.05
N PRO A 201 0.11 10.86 8.70
CA PRO A 201 1.27 11.02 9.57
C PRO A 201 1.32 10.01 10.73
N ALA A 202 0.16 9.70 11.32
CA ALA A 202 0.04 8.71 12.38
C ALA A 202 0.22 7.28 11.84
N LEU A 203 -0.31 7.00 10.64
CA LEU A 203 -0.12 5.73 9.95
C LEU A 203 1.36 5.45 9.66
N LEU A 204 2.10 6.43 9.12
CA LEU A 204 3.54 6.30 8.90
C LEU A 204 4.30 6.06 10.21
N ALA A 205 3.93 6.77 11.28
CA ALA A 205 4.55 6.58 12.60
C ALA A 205 4.25 5.19 13.19
N ALA A 206 3.07 4.64 12.92
CA ALA A 206 2.72 3.28 13.32
C ALA A 206 3.53 2.23 12.54
N LEU A 207 3.64 2.38 11.22
CA LEU A 207 4.46 1.51 10.36
C LEU A 207 5.94 1.53 10.78
N GLU A 208 6.51 2.70 11.06
CA GLU A 208 7.89 2.85 11.55
C GLU A 208 8.11 2.13 12.88
N ARG A 209 7.21 2.32 13.85
CA ARG A 209 7.27 1.61 15.14
C ARG A 209 7.16 0.11 14.98
N ALA A 210 6.42 -0.37 13.99
CA ALA A 210 6.31 -1.79 13.64
C ALA A 210 7.48 -2.28 12.77
N GLY A 211 8.48 -1.44 12.47
CA GLY A 211 9.65 -1.80 11.65
C GLY A 211 9.39 -1.86 10.14
N GLN A 212 8.19 -1.48 9.68
CA GLN A 212 7.73 -1.60 8.30
C GLN A 212 8.18 -0.44 7.39
N HIS A 213 9.49 -0.16 7.35
CA HIS A 213 10.05 1.00 6.64
C HIS A 213 9.83 0.94 5.11
N ALA A 214 9.83 -0.26 4.53
CA ALA A 214 9.55 -0.45 3.09
C ALA A 214 8.11 -0.05 2.73
N ASP A 215 7.16 -0.31 3.64
CA ASP A 215 5.76 0.08 3.47
C ASP A 215 5.59 1.59 3.58
N CYS A 216 6.30 2.26 4.51
CA CYS A 216 6.31 3.72 4.57
C CYS A 216 6.75 4.33 3.23
N ALA A 217 7.86 3.83 2.68
CA ALA A 217 8.38 4.32 1.40
C ALA A 217 7.38 4.09 0.25
N THR A 218 6.75 2.90 0.21
CA THR A 218 5.74 2.54 -0.78
C THR A 218 4.50 3.45 -0.66
N LEU A 219 4.02 3.68 0.56
CA LEU A 219 2.85 4.52 0.81
C LEU A 219 3.13 5.97 0.39
N LEU A 220 4.29 6.53 0.74
CA LEU A 220 4.68 7.87 0.30
C LEU A 220 4.82 7.97 -1.22
N TRP A 221 5.28 6.90 -1.89
CA TRP A 221 5.33 6.84 -3.35
C TRP A 221 3.94 6.89 -3.98
N GLU A 222 2.98 6.10 -3.47
CA GLU A 222 1.59 6.11 -3.92
C GLU A 222 0.93 7.48 -3.71
N TRP A 223 1.17 8.11 -2.56
CA TRP A 223 0.69 9.46 -2.26
C TRP A 223 1.37 10.54 -3.11
N GLY A 224 2.62 10.34 -3.51
CA GLY A 224 3.32 11.20 -4.46
C GLY A 224 2.65 11.24 -5.84
N SER A 225 1.78 10.28 -6.13
CA SER A 225 0.97 10.18 -7.35
C SER A 225 -0.50 10.59 -7.16
N ALA A 226 -0.93 11.01 -5.97
CA ALA A 226 -2.31 11.43 -5.69
C ALA A 226 -2.68 12.77 -6.38
N PRO A 227 -3.95 13.11 -6.63
CA PRO A 227 -4.27 14.41 -7.24
C PRO A 227 -3.76 15.59 -6.39
N THR A 228 -3.58 16.76 -7.02
CA THR A 228 -2.90 17.92 -6.41
C THR A 228 -3.49 18.35 -5.07
N PRO A 229 -4.83 18.41 -4.89
CA PRO A 229 -5.42 18.77 -3.59
C PRO A 229 -5.06 17.80 -2.46
N GLU A 230 -5.04 16.50 -2.75
CA GLU A 230 -4.71 15.45 -1.78
C GLU A 230 -3.23 15.48 -1.41
N LEU A 231 -2.35 15.64 -2.41
CA LEU A 231 -0.90 15.72 -2.19
C LEU A 231 -0.53 16.97 -1.40
N THR A 232 -1.08 18.14 -1.75
CA THR A 232 -0.83 19.40 -1.04
C THR A 232 -1.30 19.33 0.41
N SER A 233 -2.50 18.77 0.64
CA SER A 233 -3.04 18.51 1.98
C SER A 233 -2.09 17.62 2.78
N LEU A 234 -1.64 16.49 2.23
CA LEU A 234 -0.71 15.59 2.92
C LEU A 234 0.63 16.28 3.22
N ALA A 235 1.23 16.98 2.25
CA ALA A 235 2.50 17.67 2.45
C ALA A 235 2.41 18.69 3.60
N ALA A 236 1.30 19.45 3.66
CA ALA A 236 1.05 20.38 4.76
C ALA A 236 0.90 19.66 6.11
N ARG A 237 0.21 18.51 6.16
CA ARG A 237 0.07 17.71 7.38
C ARG A 237 1.41 17.14 7.85
N LEU A 238 2.21 16.56 6.95
CA LEU A 238 3.54 16.06 7.30
C LEU A 238 4.43 17.19 7.84
N GLN A 239 4.37 18.38 7.25
CA GLN A 239 5.09 19.56 7.74
C GLN A 239 4.63 19.99 9.15
N GLN A 240 3.31 20.02 9.40
CA GLN A 240 2.73 20.35 10.71
C GLN A 240 3.13 19.35 11.80
N HIS A 241 3.25 18.07 11.44
CA HIS A 241 3.68 17.00 12.34
C HIS A 241 5.21 16.89 12.48
N GLY A 242 5.98 17.82 11.93
CA GLY A 242 7.44 17.83 12.07
C GLY A 242 8.14 16.67 11.34
N ARG A 243 7.58 16.25 10.18
CA ARG A 243 8.09 15.14 9.36
C ARG A 243 8.76 15.62 8.05
N PRO A 244 9.86 16.40 8.10
CA PRO A 244 10.44 17.04 6.91
C PRO A 244 11.08 16.05 5.93
N ALA A 245 11.58 14.91 6.42
CA ALA A 245 12.14 13.87 5.55
C ALA A 245 11.06 13.23 4.66
N ASP A 246 9.86 13.03 5.20
CA ASP A 246 8.73 12.48 4.46
C ASP A 246 8.13 13.51 3.51
N VAL A 247 8.04 14.78 3.91
CA VAL A 247 7.69 15.89 3.01
C VAL A 247 8.62 15.90 1.80
N ARG A 248 9.93 15.83 2.05
CA ARG A 248 10.94 15.81 0.98
C ARG A 248 10.76 14.58 0.09
N THR A 249 10.56 13.41 0.68
CA THR A 249 10.34 12.17 -0.07
C THR A 249 9.11 12.28 -0.96
N LEU A 250 7.97 12.72 -0.40
CA LEU A 250 6.71 12.94 -1.12
C LEU A 250 6.89 13.90 -2.31
N LEU A 251 7.53 15.05 -2.10
CA LEU A 251 7.73 16.05 -3.16
C LEU A 251 8.74 15.60 -4.22
N ARG A 252 9.75 14.80 -3.85
CA ARG A 252 10.64 14.15 -4.83
C ARG A 252 9.91 13.13 -5.69
N GLN A 253 8.93 12.41 -5.15
CA GLN A 253 8.09 11.51 -5.97
C GLN A 253 7.19 12.31 -6.90
N ALA A 254 6.62 13.42 -6.42
CA ALA A 254 5.83 14.34 -7.25
C ALA A 254 6.64 14.89 -8.44
N ALA A 255 7.97 15.00 -8.32
CA ALA A 255 8.84 15.47 -9.39
C ALA A 255 8.77 14.64 -10.68
N GLY A 256 8.22 13.43 -10.66
CA GLY A 256 7.95 12.63 -11.87
C GLY A 256 6.79 13.14 -12.74
N ARG A 257 5.98 14.07 -12.24
CA ARG A 257 4.78 14.58 -12.93
C ARG A 257 5.09 15.39 -14.19
N PRO A 258 4.11 15.55 -15.09
CA PRO A 258 4.16 16.54 -16.17
C PRO A 258 4.44 17.95 -15.66
N THR A 259 5.15 18.74 -16.45
CA THR A 259 5.55 20.12 -16.09
C THR A 259 4.36 21.04 -15.78
N ALA A 260 3.24 20.90 -16.50
CA ALA A 260 2.04 21.70 -16.25
C ALA A 260 1.46 21.41 -14.85
N ASP A 261 1.39 20.13 -14.48
CA ASP A 261 0.90 19.69 -13.17
C ASP A 261 1.83 20.18 -12.05
N LEU A 262 3.14 20.18 -12.28
CA LEU A 262 4.12 20.71 -11.32
C LEU A 262 3.98 22.22 -11.11
N ALA A 263 3.70 23.00 -12.16
CA ALA A 263 3.44 24.42 -12.04
C ALA A 263 2.14 24.71 -11.27
N GLY A 264 1.10 23.90 -11.49
CA GLY A 264 -0.13 23.92 -10.69
C GLY A 264 0.13 23.59 -9.23
N LEU A 265 0.83 22.47 -8.97
CA LEU A 265 1.20 22.03 -7.62
C LEU A 265 2.00 23.09 -6.86
N ALA A 266 3.00 23.71 -7.47
CA ALA A 266 3.78 24.77 -6.84
C ALA A 266 2.93 25.98 -6.42
N THR A 267 1.77 26.18 -7.06
CA THR A 267 0.85 27.30 -6.77
C THR A 267 -0.11 26.98 -5.64
N GLU A 268 -0.53 25.72 -5.53
CA GLU A 268 -1.42 25.27 -4.46
C GLU A 268 -0.67 24.99 -3.15
N LEU A 269 0.63 24.70 -3.22
CA LEU A 269 1.45 24.45 -2.04
C LEU A 269 1.63 25.73 -1.19
N PRO A 270 1.64 25.59 0.16
CA PRO A 270 2.11 26.65 1.04
C PRO A 270 3.52 27.13 0.64
N PRO A 271 3.87 28.42 0.83
CA PRO A 271 5.10 29.01 0.29
C PRO A 271 6.39 28.23 0.62
N ALA A 272 6.53 27.78 1.87
CA ALA A 272 7.71 27.00 2.29
C ALA A 272 7.82 25.65 1.56
N LEU A 273 6.70 24.99 1.29
CA LEU A 273 6.65 23.71 0.57
C LEU A 273 6.83 23.90 -0.94
N ALA A 274 6.31 24.99 -1.50
CA ALA A 274 6.55 25.36 -2.90
C ALA A 274 8.05 25.61 -3.14
N THR A 275 8.71 26.33 -2.24
CA THR A 275 10.16 26.55 -2.30
C THR A 275 10.92 25.21 -2.26
N LEU A 276 10.54 24.30 -1.35
CA LEU A 276 11.16 22.98 -1.25
C LEU A 276 10.97 22.17 -2.55
N LEU A 277 9.75 22.15 -3.10
CA LEU A 277 9.46 21.48 -4.37
C LEU A 277 10.36 22.03 -5.48
N LEU A 278 10.40 23.36 -5.66
CA LEU A 278 11.19 23.98 -6.74
C LEU A 278 12.68 23.69 -6.61
N HIS A 279 13.21 23.59 -5.38
CA HIS A 279 14.59 23.17 -5.15
C HIS A 279 14.84 21.70 -5.53
N GLU A 280 13.92 20.80 -5.20
CA GLU A 280 14.01 19.40 -5.63
C GLU A 280 13.89 19.28 -7.16
N LEU A 281 13.01 20.06 -7.80
CA LEU A 281 12.88 20.08 -9.25
C LEU A 281 14.16 20.57 -9.93
N ALA A 282 14.78 21.64 -9.44
CA ALA A 282 16.07 22.11 -9.94
C ALA A 282 17.15 21.01 -9.87
N THR A 283 17.11 20.17 -8.83
CA THR A 283 18.06 19.07 -8.65
C THR A 283 17.78 17.88 -9.59
N LEU A 284 16.50 17.53 -9.78
CA LEU A 284 16.08 16.28 -10.40
C LEU A 284 15.72 16.39 -11.89
N ARG A 285 15.25 17.56 -12.34
CA ARG A 285 14.70 17.72 -13.70
C ARG A 285 15.79 18.14 -14.71
N PRO A 286 15.73 17.62 -15.95
CA PRO A 286 16.60 18.06 -17.02
C PRO A 286 16.32 19.52 -17.44
N THR A 287 17.34 20.15 -18.04
CA THR A 287 17.29 21.55 -18.49
C THR A 287 16.05 21.91 -19.30
N VAL A 288 15.67 21.09 -20.28
CA VAL A 288 14.52 21.40 -21.16
C VAL A 288 13.20 21.51 -20.38
N GLU A 289 13.03 20.70 -19.35
CA GLU A 289 11.83 20.70 -18.53
C GLU A 289 11.85 21.82 -17.50
N LEU A 290 13.03 22.17 -16.98
CA LEU A 290 13.20 23.35 -16.13
C LEU A 290 12.88 24.64 -16.88
N VAL A 291 13.27 24.75 -18.17
CA VAL A 291 12.90 25.91 -19.01
C VAL A 291 11.39 25.94 -19.26
N ARG A 292 10.75 24.80 -19.53
CA ARG A 292 9.28 24.72 -19.68
C ARG A 292 8.56 25.09 -18.38
N LEU A 293 9.07 24.64 -17.23
CA LEU A 293 8.53 24.98 -15.93
C LEU A 293 8.66 26.49 -15.66
N ALA A 294 9.84 27.05 -15.91
CA ALA A 294 10.10 28.46 -15.77
C ALA A 294 9.16 29.31 -16.65
N ALA A 295 8.93 28.91 -17.90
CA ALA A 295 7.95 29.56 -18.77
C ALA A 295 6.51 29.46 -18.24
N ALA A 296 6.12 28.31 -17.69
CA ALA A 296 4.80 28.15 -17.06
C ALA A 296 4.62 28.99 -15.78
N LEU A 297 5.73 29.41 -15.15
CA LEU A 297 5.75 30.24 -13.94
C LEU A 297 5.99 31.73 -14.21
N ASP A 298 6.21 32.17 -15.45
CA ASP A 298 6.61 33.54 -15.79
C ASP A 298 5.59 34.60 -15.30
N GLY A 299 4.30 34.29 -15.31
CA GLY A 299 3.24 35.14 -14.75
C GLY A 299 3.15 35.15 -13.21
N ARG A 300 4.03 34.44 -12.50
CA ARG A 300 4.04 34.27 -11.04
C ARG A 300 5.44 34.58 -10.48
N PRO A 301 5.76 35.86 -10.26
CA PRO A 301 7.12 36.31 -9.98
C PRO A 301 7.74 35.68 -8.73
N ASP A 302 6.94 35.40 -7.70
CA ASP A 302 7.43 34.79 -6.47
C ASP A 302 7.91 33.35 -6.68
N LEU A 303 7.11 32.51 -7.37
CA LEU A 303 7.47 31.13 -7.67
C LEU A 303 8.61 31.04 -8.69
N TYR A 304 8.57 31.89 -9.71
CA TYR A 304 9.68 32.02 -10.66
C TYR A 304 10.97 32.42 -9.92
N GLY A 305 10.90 33.41 -9.03
CA GLY A 305 12.02 33.86 -8.21
C GLY A 305 12.59 32.75 -7.33
N GLN A 306 11.73 31.92 -6.73
CA GLN A 306 12.17 30.75 -5.95
C GLN A 306 12.88 29.69 -6.80
N LEU A 307 12.36 29.38 -7.99
CA LEU A 307 13.03 28.47 -8.93
C LEU A 307 14.39 29.03 -9.37
N LEU A 308 14.43 30.32 -9.71
CA LEU A 308 15.66 30.98 -10.12
C LEU A 308 16.68 31.01 -8.97
N ALA A 309 16.26 31.28 -7.74
CA ALA A 309 17.12 31.23 -6.56
C ALA A 309 17.73 29.83 -6.37
N ALA A 310 16.94 28.76 -6.56
CA ALA A 310 17.44 27.39 -6.50
C ALA A 310 18.49 27.09 -7.58
N LEU A 311 18.29 27.57 -8.81
CA LEU A 311 19.26 27.41 -9.90
C LEU A 311 20.55 28.21 -9.67
N LEU A 312 20.44 29.42 -9.12
CA LEU A 312 21.57 30.28 -8.84
C LEU A 312 22.39 29.83 -7.63
N ALA A 313 21.82 29.06 -6.72
CA ALA A 313 22.55 28.48 -5.59
C ALA A 313 23.67 27.52 -6.02
N ASP A 314 23.57 26.93 -7.21
CA ASP A 314 24.61 26.11 -7.85
C ASP A 314 24.73 26.48 -9.34
N ASP A 315 25.15 27.73 -9.58
CA ASP A 315 25.23 28.33 -10.91
C ASP A 315 26.11 27.54 -11.88
N CYS A 316 27.16 26.90 -11.37
CA CYS A 316 28.11 26.10 -12.11
C CYS A 316 27.43 24.83 -12.66
N ARG A 317 26.64 24.13 -11.84
CA ARG A 317 25.81 23.00 -12.29
C ARG A 317 24.71 23.43 -13.25
N HIS A 318 24.10 24.60 -13.03
CA HIS A 318 22.94 25.07 -13.78
C HIS A 318 23.26 26.05 -14.91
N ARG A 319 24.53 26.25 -15.27
CA ARG A 319 24.97 27.21 -16.30
C ARG A 319 24.24 27.02 -17.63
N THR A 320 24.08 25.78 -18.07
CA THR A 320 23.37 25.44 -19.31
C THR A 320 21.88 25.79 -19.21
N THR A 321 21.25 25.51 -18.06
CA THR A 321 19.85 25.87 -17.81
C THR A 321 19.65 27.37 -17.81
N LEU A 322 20.51 28.14 -17.13
CA LEU A 322 20.48 29.60 -17.13
C LEU A 322 20.73 30.20 -18.51
N ALA A 323 21.60 29.59 -19.33
CA ALA A 323 21.77 29.99 -20.73
C ALA A 323 20.50 29.74 -21.55
N ALA A 324 19.87 28.58 -21.39
CA ALA A 324 18.64 28.24 -22.09
C ALA A 324 17.46 29.15 -21.71
N LEU A 325 17.34 29.52 -20.43
CA LEU A 325 16.35 30.51 -19.97
C LEU A 325 16.54 31.86 -20.67
N ARG A 326 17.78 32.35 -20.77
CA ARG A 326 18.09 33.60 -21.49
C ARG A 326 17.72 33.51 -22.97
N SER A 327 18.03 32.40 -23.63
CA SER A 327 17.66 32.18 -25.03
C SER A 327 16.16 32.12 -25.25
N ALA A 328 15.40 31.67 -24.24
CA ALA A 328 13.94 31.67 -24.23
C ALA A 328 13.32 33.04 -23.84
N GLY A 329 14.15 34.07 -23.58
CA GLY A 329 13.69 35.40 -23.19
C GLY A 329 13.32 35.56 -21.71
N LEU A 330 13.57 34.55 -20.87
CA LEU A 330 13.22 34.56 -19.45
C LEU A 330 14.28 35.26 -18.58
N PRO A 331 13.88 36.00 -17.52
CA PRO A 331 14.81 36.78 -16.70
C PRO A 331 15.68 35.88 -15.83
N THR A 332 17.00 36.03 -15.89
CA THR A 332 17.96 35.21 -15.10
C THR A 332 18.62 35.97 -13.95
N ALA A 333 18.06 37.13 -13.59
CA ALA A 333 18.43 37.88 -12.40
C ALA A 333 17.23 37.93 -11.45
N LEU A 334 17.48 37.81 -10.15
CA LEU A 334 16.42 37.89 -9.15
C LEU A 334 15.77 39.29 -9.16
N PRO A 335 14.43 39.39 -8.99
CA PRO A 335 13.76 40.67 -8.81
C PRO A 335 14.39 41.44 -7.64
N GLY A 336 14.83 42.67 -7.87
CA GLY A 336 15.50 43.50 -6.85
C GLY A 336 17.04 43.53 -6.92
N ALA A 337 17.67 42.70 -7.76
CA ALA A 337 19.07 42.90 -8.14
C ALA A 337 19.15 44.11 -9.09
N GLN A 338 19.06 45.32 -8.54
CA GLN A 338 19.41 46.53 -9.28
C GLN A 338 20.82 46.33 -9.83
N ARG A 339 20.93 46.23 -11.16
CA ARG A 339 22.20 46.39 -11.86
C ARG A 339 22.73 47.76 -11.50
N SER A 340 23.66 47.84 -10.56
CA SER A 340 24.44 49.04 -10.30
C SER A 340 25.14 49.42 -11.61
N ARG A 341 24.53 50.35 -12.34
CA ARG A 341 25.12 51.05 -13.49
C ARG A 341 26.24 51.95 -12.96
N TRP A 342 27.36 51.37 -12.54
CA TRP A 342 28.57 52.11 -12.23
C TRP A 342 29.77 51.35 -12.80
N GLY A 343 30.26 51.85 -13.92
CA GLY A 343 31.37 51.26 -14.66
C GLY A 343 31.51 51.80 -16.09
N ARG A 344 31.20 53.09 -16.30
CA ARG A 344 31.69 53.84 -17.46
C ARG A 344 32.17 55.19 -16.96
N ARG A 345 33.46 55.29 -16.67
CA ARG A 345 34.33 56.41 -17.03
C ARG A 345 35.71 55.88 -17.31
#